data_AF-A0AAN0J636-F1
#
_entry.id   AF-A0AAN0J636-F1
#
_cell.length_a   1.000
_cell.length_b   1.000
_cell.length_c   1.000
_cell.angle_alpha   90.00
_cell.angle_beta   90.00
_cell.angle_gamma   90.00
#
_symmetry.space_group_name_H-M   'P 1'
#
loop_
_entity.id
_entity.type
_entity.pdbx_description
1 polymer ?
#
loop_
_entity_poly.entity_id
_entity_poly.type
_entity_poly.pdbx_seq_one_letter_code
_entity_poly.pdbx_strand_id
1 'polypeptide(L)'
;MAEDFSVLLKPFLITAIKELSSKSDSIFSTEQCLTLLDLTDHPSTSSESKSESVSTISSSDGLSLITGYPPYPLYNRLATVLAHWMKTGHCPVLDLPEMFLLNETAIIEIRKERIEGLTPKLKGAYSLWDFWSDDEKRFFLTETLQTLGMRGVMDLLGIRQTVGSVDVLPPSRETLLSSFVKLHCPPAKLTVGARALTKHHHRDDTTSWWGKATGSEDEKNKHALALIHRILDNATWINIHCLPF
;
A
#
# COMPACT_ATOMS: atom_id res chain seq x y z
N MET A 1 -28.80 -9.57 -2.18
CA MET A 1 -27.35 -9.81 -2.34
C MET A 1 -26.76 -9.84 -0.94
N ALA A 2 -26.04 -10.89 -0.57
CA ALA A 2 -25.29 -10.87 0.67
C ALA A 2 -24.26 -9.73 0.59
N GLU A 3 -24.19 -8.90 1.64
CA GLU A 3 -23.21 -7.82 1.72
C GLU A 3 -21.80 -8.42 1.65
N ASP A 4 -20.90 -7.78 0.92
CA ASP A 4 -19.51 -8.25 0.85
C ASP A 4 -18.91 -8.26 2.25
N PHE A 5 -18.42 -9.42 2.70
CA PHE A 5 -17.85 -9.59 4.04
C PHE A 5 -16.70 -8.59 4.29
N SER A 6 -15.99 -8.15 3.25
CA SER A 6 -14.98 -7.09 3.39
C SER A 6 -15.55 -5.76 3.88
N VAL A 7 -16.78 -5.41 3.46
CA VAL A 7 -17.49 -4.20 3.90
C VAL A 7 -17.91 -4.34 5.36
N LEU A 8 -18.42 -5.50 5.76
CA LEU A 8 -18.78 -5.82 7.14
C LEU A 8 -17.57 -5.80 8.09
N LEU A 9 -16.39 -6.19 7.61
CA LEU A 9 -15.16 -6.25 8.40
C LEU A 9 -14.57 -4.86 8.71
N LYS A 10 -14.73 -3.89 7.80
CA LYS A 10 -14.06 -2.58 7.85
C LYS A 10 -14.27 -1.80 9.15
N PRO A 11 -15.51 -1.61 9.67
CA PRO A 11 -15.72 -0.83 10.90
C PRO A 11 -14.99 -1.43 12.11
N PHE A 12 -14.95 -2.76 12.21
CA PHE A 12 -14.25 -3.46 13.28
C PHE A 12 -12.74 -3.36 13.13
N LEU A 13 -12.23 -3.47 11.90
CA LEU A 13 -10.80 -3.31 11.61
C LEU A 13 -10.32 -1.90 11.93
N ILE A 14 -11.08 -0.87 11.55
CA ILE A 14 -10.76 0.53 11.87
C ILE A 14 -10.69 0.72 13.38
N THR A 15 -11.67 0.19 14.12
CA THR A 15 -11.69 0.30 15.59
C THR A 15 -10.53 -0.45 16.24
N ALA A 16 -10.19 -1.64 15.74
CA ALA A 16 -9.03 -2.40 16.19
C ALA A 16 -7.70 -1.64 15.96
N ILE A 17 -7.51 -1.03 14.78
CA ILE A 17 -6.32 -0.22 14.49
C ILE A 17 -6.26 1.02 15.41
N LYS A 18 -7.40 1.67 15.67
CA LYS A 18 -7.47 2.80 16.63
C LYS A 18 -7.11 2.36 18.05
N GLU A 19 -7.60 1.21 18.51
CA GLU A 19 -7.24 0.65 19.81
C GLU A 19 -5.72 0.44 19.91
N LEU A 20 -5.13 -0.21 18.90
CA LEU A 20 -3.68 -0.43 18.80
C LEU A 20 -2.86 0.86 18.81
N SER A 21 -3.40 1.98 18.32
CA SER A 21 -2.71 3.28 18.32
C SER A 21 -2.56 3.90 19.72
N SER A 22 -3.42 3.49 20.65
CA SER A 22 -3.52 4.03 22.01
C SER A 22 -3.06 3.07 23.12
N LYS A 23 -2.90 1.79 22.81
CA LYS A 23 -2.54 0.72 23.76
C LYS A 23 -1.03 0.73 24.01
N SER A 24 -0.62 0.87 25.28
CA SER A 24 0.80 0.95 25.68
C SER A 24 1.61 -0.26 25.27
N ASP A 25 0.99 -1.44 25.31
CA ASP A 25 1.64 -2.72 25.06
C ASP A 25 1.51 -3.16 23.58
N SER A 26 1.09 -2.23 22.72
CA SER A 26 0.99 -2.47 21.29
C SER A 26 2.38 -2.56 20.66
N ILE A 27 2.60 -3.56 19.81
CA ILE A 27 3.80 -3.65 18.98
C ILE A 27 3.78 -2.68 17.79
N PHE A 28 2.64 -2.00 17.55
CA PHE A 28 2.48 -0.98 16.52
C PHE A 28 2.71 0.40 17.12
N SER A 29 3.49 1.24 16.43
CA SER A 29 3.57 2.65 16.81
C SER A 29 2.27 3.39 16.48
N THR A 30 2.00 4.48 17.19
CA THR A 30 0.87 5.35 16.88
C THR A 30 0.92 5.85 15.43
N GLU A 31 2.10 6.22 14.93
CA GLU A 31 2.31 6.67 13.53
C GLU A 31 1.94 5.59 12.51
N GLN A 32 2.33 4.33 12.76
CA GLN A 32 1.96 3.21 11.90
C GLN A 32 0.45 3.03 11.82
N CYS A 33 -0.25 3.08 12.95
CA CYS A 33 -1.71 2.99 12.99
C CYS A 33 -2.37 4.17 12.26
N LEU A 34 -1.89 5.39 12.45
CA LEU A 34 -2.40 6.57 11.74
C LEU A 34 -2.19 6.45 10.22
N THR A 35 -1.04 5.93 9.79
CA THR A 35 -0.74 5.71 8.37
C THR A 35 -1.68 4.67 7.75
N LEU A 36 -1.98 3.58 8.46
CA LEU A 36 -2.95 2.58 7.99
C LEU A 36 -4.35 3.17 7.79
N LEU A 37 -4.72 4.15 8.63
CA LEU A 37 -5.99 4.86 8.61
C LEU A 37 -6.02 6.07 7.67
N ASP A 38 -4.87 6.45 7.09
CA ASP A 38 -4.67 7.71 6.35
C ASP A 38 -5.08 8.95 7.18
N LEU A 39 -4.68 8.95 8.45
CA LEU A 39 -4.91 10.04 9.41
C LEU A 39 -3.61 10.76 9.76
N THR A 40 -2.56 10.59 8.98
CA THR A 40 -1.33 11.37 9.13
C THR A 40 -1.55 12.77 8.56
N ASP A 41 -1.05 13.80 9.26
CA ASP A 41 -1.09 15.17 8.75
C ASP A 41 -0.21 15.26 7.50
N HIS A 42 -0.83 15.23 6.32
CA HIS A 42 -0.16 15.64 5.09
C HIS A 42 -0.10 17.17 5.11
N PRO A 43 1.06 17.81 4.85
CA PRO A 43 1.13 19.26 4.73
C PRO A 43 0.17 19.70 3.64
N SER A 44 -0.93 20.33 4.06
CA SER A 44 -2.05 20.71 3.21
C SER A 44 -1.62 21.82 2.26
N THR A 45 -1.42 21.49 0.98
CA THR A 45 -1.51 22.50 -0.07
C THR A 45 -2.98 22.72 -0.38
N SER A 46 -3.55 23.74 0.24
CA SER A 46 -4.85 24.29 -0.13
C SER A 46 -4.83 24.76 -1.59
N SER A 47 -5.39 23.94 -2.48
CA SER A 47 -6.04 24.41 -3.69
C SER A 47 -7.11 23.41 -4.08
N GLU A 48 -8.35 23.71 -3.70
CA GLU A 48 -9.53 23.12 -4.32
C GLU A 48 -9.45 23.38 -5.83
N SER A 49 -9.11 22.34 -6.59
CA SER A 49 -9.55 22.22 -7.97
C SER A 49 -10.38 20.94 -8.05
N LYS A 50 -11.70 21.13 -8.11
CA LYS A 50 -12.62 20.08 -8.57
C LYS A 50 -12.14 19.67 -9.95
N SER A 51 -11.52 18.50 -10.04
CA SER A 51 -11.30 17.81 -11.31
C SER A 51 -12.28 16.66 -11.39
N GLU A 52 -13.09 16.73 -12.44
CA GLU A 52 -14.19 15.85 -12.75
C GLU A 52 -13.72 14.42 -13.00
N SER A 53 -14.52 13.47 -12.48
CA SER A 53 -14.64 12.08 -12.91
C SER A 53 -13.35 11.41 -13.42
N VAL A 54 -12.48 11.01 -12.49
CA VAL A 54 -11.61 9.87 -12.75
C VAL A 54 -12.51 8.64 -12.73
N SER A 55 -12.73 8.08 -13.92
CA SER A 55 -13.40 6.82 -14.13
C SER A 55 -12.89 5.80 -13.11
N THR A 56 -13.81 5.36 -12.24
CA THR A 56 -13.62 4.22 -11.37
C THR A 56 -13.22 3.06 -12.27
N ILE A 57 -11.93 2.74 -12.31
CA ILE A 57 -11.50 1.48 -12.90
C ILE A 57 -12.11 0.42 -11.98
N SER A 58 -13.19 -0.16 -12.48
CA SER A 58 -13.72 -1.44 -12.06
C SER A 58 -12.63 -2.48 -12.34
N SER A 59 -11.62 -2.56 -11.47
CA SER A 59 -10.86 -3.80 -11.36
C SER A 59 -11.66 -4.69 -10.43
N SER A 60 -12.30 -5.69 -11.03
CA SER A 60 -13.09 -6.72 -10.38
C SER A 60 -12.26 -7.67 -9.50
N ASP A 61 -11.10 -7.23 -8.99
CA ASP A 61 -10.29 -8.06 -8.11
C ASP A 61 -9.47 -7.20 -7.15
N GLY A 62 -10.08 -6.77 -6.04
CA GLY A 62 -9.39 -6.09 -4.93
C GLY A 62 -8.29 -6.94 -4.27
N LEU A 63 -8.07 -8.17 -4.77
CA LEU A 63 -7.02 -9.11 -4.41
C LEU A 63 -5.78 -8.98 -5.30
N SER A 64 -5.79 -8.17 -6.37
CA SER A 64 -4.56 -7.91 -7.13
C SER A 64 -3.55 -7.16 -6.27
N LEU A 65 -2.52 -7.88 -5.81
CA LEU A 65 -1.48 -7.38 -4.90
C LEU A 65 -0.26 -6.78 -5.60
N ILE A 66 -0.11 -6.99 -6.90
CA ILE A 66 1.15 -6.71 -7.62
C ILE A 66 1.04 -5.61 -8.68
N THR A 67 -0.14 -5.02 -8.90
CA THR A 67 -0.32 -3.99 -9.92
C THR A 67 -0.83 -2.71 -9.29
N GLY A 68 -0.17 -1.60 -9.60
CA GLY A 68 -0.51 -0.29 -9.07
C GLY A 68 0.03 -0.08 -7.65
N TYR A 69 0.12 1.19 -7.28
CA TYR A 69 0.51 1.64 -5.97
C TYR A 69 -0.60 1.32 -4.96
N PRO A 70 -0.27 0.93 -3.72
CA PRO A 70 -1.27 0.61 -2.71
C PRO A 70 -2.32 1.73 -2.56
N PRO A 71 -3.63 1.41 -2.67
CA PRO A 71 -4.68 2.40 -2.52
C PRO A 71 -4.84 2.81 -1.05
N TYR A 72 -5.05 4.10 -0.83
CA TYR A 72 -5.31 4.66 0.50
C TYR A 72 -6.82 4.79 0.75
N PRO A 73 -7.27 4.70 2.02
CA PRO A 73 -6.49 4.29 3.19
C PRO A 73 -6.11 2.79 3.13
N LEU A 74 -4.93 2.45 3.63
CA LEU A 74 -4.35 1.10 3.49
C LEU A 74 -5.20 0.01 4.15
N TYR A 75 -5.96 0.33 5.20
CA TYR A 75 -6.85 -0.64 5.86
C TYR A 75 -7.90 -1.22 4.90
N ASN A 76 -8.27 -0.53 3.81
CA ASN A 76 -9.22 -1.06 2.83
C ASN A 76 -8.68 -2.36 2.20
N ARG A 77 -7.41 -2.36 1.83
CA ARG A 77 -6.75 -3.55 1.27
C ARG A 77 -6.63 -4.66 2.31
N LEU A 78 -6.27 -4.31 3.54
CA LEU A 78 -6.24 -5.27 4.65
C LEU A 78 -7.61 -5.93 4.86
N ALA A 79 -8.69 -5.14 4.87
CA ALA A 79 -10.04 -5.68 5.02
C ALA A 79 -10.41 -6.65 3.89
N THR A 80 -10.07 -6.31 2.64
CA THR A 80 -10.32 -7.20 1.49
C THR A 80 -9.54 -8.51 1.60
N VAL A 81 -8.24 -8.45 1.91
CA VAL A 81 -7.38 -9.64 2.02
C VAL A 81 -7.79 -10.50 3.22
N LEU A 82 -8.03 -9.90 4.39
CA LEU A 82 -8.47 -10.61 5.59
C LEU A 82 -9.85 -11.25 5.37
N ALA A 83 -10.81 -10.54 4.78
CA ALA A 83 -12.13 -11.07 4.50
C ALA A 83 -12.08 -12.27 3.55
N HIS A 84 -11.27 -12.19 2.48
CA HIS A 84 -11.05 -13.32 1.59
C HIS A 84 -10.43 -14.49 2.35
N TRP A 85 -9.36 -14.25 3.12
CA TRP A 85 -8.64 -15.27 3.85
C TRP A 85 -9.50 -15.96 4.92
N MET A 86 -10.30 -15.20 5.67
CA MET A 86 -11.27 -15.73 6.62
C MET A 86 -12.30 -16.62 5.93
N LYS A 87 -12.83 -16.17 4.78
CA LYS A 87 -13.88 -16.87 4.04
C LYS A 87 -13.40 -18.18 3.39
N THR A 88 -12.23 -18.16 2.76
CA THR A 88 -11.72 -19.29 1.97
C THR A 88 -10.76 -20.18 2.77
N GLY A 89 -10.17 -19.65 3.84
CA GLY A 89 -9.04 -20.27 4.52
C GLY A 89 -7.74 -20.18 3.72
N HIS A 90 -7.69 -19.36 2.65
CA HIS A 90 -6.51 -19.18 1.80
C HIS A 90 -6.09 -17.72 1.76
N CYS A 91 -4.82 -17.43 2.02
CA CYS A 91 -4.29 -16.07 1.98
C CYS A 91 -3.72 -15.76 0.58
N PRO A 92 -4.24 -14.76 -0.15
CA PRO A 92 -3.79 -14.41 -1.50
C PRO A 92 -2.29 -14.06 -1.60
N VAL A 93 -1.67 -13.67 -0.47
CA VAL A 93 -0.23 -13.36 -0.42
C VAL A 93 0.63 -14.59 -0.71
N LEU A 94 0.11 -15.80 -0.50
CA LEU A 94 0.81 -17.05 -0.85
C LEU A 94 0.88 -17.29 -2.36
N ASP A 95 0.02 -16.64 -3.15
CA ASP A 95 -0.01 -16.78 -4.61
C ASP A 95 0.81 -15.70 -5.34
N LEU A 96 1.54 -14.88 -4.57
CA LEU A 96 2.40 -13.85 -5.12
C LEU A 96 3.47 -14.50 -6.04
N PRO A 97 3.69 -13.94 -7.26
CA PRO A 97 4.63 -14.54 -8.21
C PRO A 97 6.06 -14.55 -7.67
N GLU A 98 6.85 -15.53 -8.05
CA GLU A 98 8.28 -15.54 -7.73
C GLU A 98 9.01 -14.43 -8.51
N MET A 99 9.86 -13.67 -7.82
CA MET A 99 10.63 -12.59 -8.41
C MET A 99 12.10 -13.01 -8.51
N PHE A 100 12.45 -13.78 -9.55
CA PHE A 100 13.77 -14.41 -9.72
C PHE A 100 14.98 -13.45 -9.64
N LEU A 101 14.77 -12.17 -9.90
CA LEU A 101 15.82 -11.13 -9.84
C LEU A 101 15.98 -10.54 -8.43
N LEU A 102 15.17 -10.95 -7.45
CA LEU A 102 15.16 -10.46 -6.08
C LEU A 102 15.46 -11.60 -5.12
N ASN A 103 16.29 -11.32 -4.10
CA ASN A 103 16.62 -12.28 -3.06
C ASN A 103 15.59 -12.19 -1.90
N GLU A 104 14.62 -13.11 -1.90
CA GLU A 104 13.56 -13.23 -0.87
C GLU A 104 13.58 -14.58 -0.11
N THR A 105 14.48 -15.51 -0.43
CA THR A 105 14.30 -16.95 -0.17
C THR A 105 13.94 -17.28 1.29
N ALA A 106 14.66 -16.74 2.27
CA ALA A 106 14.38 -17.01 3.70
C ALA A 106 13.06 -16.38 4.18
N ILE A 107 12.67 -15.23 3.61
CA ILE A 107 11.47 -14.50 4.01
C ILE A 107 10.20 -15.19 3.54
N ILE A 108 10.25 -15.86 2.39
CA ILE A 108 9.09 -16.60 1.83
C ILE A 108 8.62 -17.68 2.82
N GLU A 109 9.54 -18.48 3.37
CA GLU A 109 9.19 -19.54 4.33
C GLU A 109 8.65 -18.97 5.65
N ILE A 110 9.26 -17.90 6.19
CA ILE A 110 8.78 -17.23 7.40
C ILE A 110 7.35 -16.68 7.20
N ARG A 111 7.10 -16.07 6.04
CA ARG A 111 5.77 -15.57 5.67
C ARG A 111 4.76 -16.71 5.60
N LYS A 112 5.14 -17.82 4.95
CA LYS A 112 4.29 -19.00 4.80
C LYS A 112 3.93 -19.61 6.15
N GLU A 113 4.91 -19.85 7.02
CA GLU A 113 4.70 -20.39 8.36
C GLU A 113 3.73 -19.51 9.18
N ARG A 114 3.93 -18.19 9.15
CA ARG A 114 3.03 -17.23 9.83
C ARG A 114 1.60 -17.31 9.33
N ILE A 115 1.41 -17.34 8.01
CA ILE A 115 0.08 -17.43 7.39
C ILE A 115 -0.57 -18.78 7.70
N GLU A 116 0.14 -19.89 7.54
CA GLU A 116 -0.40 -21.22 7.84
C GLU A 116 -0.79 -21.35 9.32
N GLY A 117 0.00 -20.79 10.25
CA GLY A 117 -0.30 -20.79 11.67
C GLY A 117 -1.56 -19.99 12.08
N LEU A 118 -1.88 -18.92 11.36
CA LEU A 118 -3.08 -18.09 11.61
C LEU A 118 -4.34 -18.59 10.90
N THR A 119 -4.17 -19.36 9.82
CA THR A 119 -5.26 -19.79 8.94
C THR A 119 -6.41 -20.50 9.67
N PRO A 120 -6.17 -21.48 10.57
CA PRO A 120 -7.26 -22.14 11.29
C PRO A 120 -8.10 -21.18 12.14
N LYS A 121 -7.46 -20.20 12.79
CA LYS A 121 -8.15 -19.19 13.61
C LYS A 121 -9.02 -18.28 12.76
N LEU A 122 -8.52 -17.79 11.64
CA LEU A 122 -9.25 -16.91 10.72
C LEU A 122 -10.45 -17.61 10.07
N LYS A 123 -10.27 -18.87 9.66
CA LYS A 123 -11.36 -19.68 9.09
C LYS A 123 -12.44 -19.98 10.13
N GLY A 124 -12.04 -20.28 11.36
CA GLY A 124 -12.96 -20.46 12.48
C GLY A 124 -13.76 -19.19 12.78
N ALA A 125 -13.09 -18.04 12.81
CA ALA A 125 -13.71 -16.74 13.02
C ALA A 125 -14.78 -16.40 11.98
N TYR A 126 -14.55 -16.71 10.70
CA TYR A 126 -15.57 -16.53 9.65
C TYR A 126 -16.86 -17.30 9.96
N SER A 127 -16.74 -18.54 10.45
CA SER A 127 -17.88 -19.42 10.72
C SER A 127 -18.67 -18.99 11.95
N LEU A 128 -18.05 -18.24 12.86
CA LEU A 128 -18.64 -17.78 14.12
C LEU A 128 -19.00 -16.29 14.11
N TRP A 129 -18.66 -15.57 13.02
CA TRP A 129 -18.68 -14.12 12.98
C TRP A 129 -20.01 -13.50 13.38
N ASP A 130 -21.12 -14.06 12.90
CA ASP A 130 -22.47 -13.54 13.16
C ASP A 130 -22.95 -13.78 14.60
N PHE A 131 -22.29 -14.68 15.33
CA PHE A 131 -22.59 -14.99 16.74
C PHE A 131 -21.77 -14.15 17.71
N TRP A 132 -20.71 -13.49 17.23
CA TRP A 132 -19.86 -12.65 18.05
C TRP A 132 -20.46 -11.26 18.26
N SER A 133 -20.32 -10.78 19.49
CA SER A 133 -20.49 -9.37 19.83
C SER A 133 -19.47 -8.51 19.07
N ASP A 134 -19.78 -7.21 18.98
CA ASP A 134 -18.88 -6.23 18.36
C ASP A 134 -17.53 -6.13 19.09
N ASP A 135 -17.53 -6.40 20.40
CA ASP A 135 -16.33 -6.45 21.23
C ASP A 135 -15.45 -7.66 20.91
N GLU A 136 -16.05 -8.84 20.73
CA GLU A 136 -15.32 -10.05 20.33
C GLU A 136 -14.72 -9.92 18.93
N LYS A 137 -15.48 -9.35 17.97
CA LYS A 137 -14.98 -9.08 16.60
C LYS A 137 -13.79 -8.14 16.62
N ARG A 138 -13.88 -7.04 17.37
CA ARG A 138 -12.78 -6.08 17.52
C ARG A 138 -11.57 -6.72 18.19
N PHE A 139 -11.77 -7.41 19.31
CA PHE A 139 -10.71 -8.10 20.04
C PHE A 139 -9.98 -9.11 19.15
N PHE A 140 -10.73 -9.92 18.41
CA PHE A 140 -10.16 -10.88 17.46
C PHE A 140 -9.28 -10.21 16.41
N LEU A 141 -9.73 -9.09 15.83
CA LEU A 141 -8.94 -8.36 14.83
C LEU A 141 -7.70 -7.70 15.44
N THR A 142 -7.81 -7.13 16.65
CA THR A 142 -6.67 -6.59 17.41
C THR A 142 -5.61 -7.66 17.62
N GLU A 143 -5.98 -8.82 18.15
CA GLU A 143 -5.07 -9.96 18.40
C GLU A 143 -4.48 -10.51 17.09
N THR A 144 -5.27 -10.56 16.03
CA THR A 144 -4.81 -10.98 14.69
C THR A 144 -3.72 -10.04 14.17
N LEU A 145 -3.94 -8.72 14.26
CA LEU A 145 -2.94 -7.72 13.85
C LEU A 145 -1.68 -7.80 14.71
N GLN A 146 -1.82 -7.97 16.04
CA GLN A 146 -0.67 -8.16 16.94
C GLN A 146 0.11 -9.44 16.61
N THR A 147 -0.57 -10.53 16.28
CA THR A 147 0.09 -11.79 15.90
C THR A 147 0.81 -11.66 14.54
N LEU A 148 0.22 -10.94 13.58
CA LEU A 148 0.86 -10.65 12.31
C LEU A 148 2.11 -9.76 12.46
N GLY A 149 2.04 -8.80 13.38
CA GLY A 149 2.98 -7.70 13.49
C GLY A 149 3.03 -6.82 12.24
N MET A 150 3.86 -5.78 12.27
CA MET A 150 3.98 -4.88 11.12
C MET A 150 4.44 -5.63 9.87
N ARG A 151 5.37 -6.57 10.02
CA ARG A 151 5.88 -7.34 8.89
C ARG A 151 4.78 -8.15 8.20
N GLY A 152 3.92 -8.82 8.97
CA GLY A 152 2.76 -9.55 8.44
C GLY A 152 1.71 -8.62 7.84
N VAL A 153 1.45 -7.46 8.45
CA VAL A 153 0.56 -6.44 7.88
C VAL A 153 1.07 -5.96 6.52
N MET A 154 2.35 -5.70 6.39
CA MET A 154 2.96 -5.30 5.12
C MET A 154 2.92 -6.43 4.07
N ASP A 155 3.09 -7.70 4.49
CA ASP A 155 2.90 -8.85 3.61
C ASP A 155 1.46 -8.88 3.06
N LEU A 156 0.44 -8.62 3.90
CA LEU A 156 -0.96 -8.52 3.47
C LEU A 156 -1.24 -7.34 2.53
N LEU A 157 -0.40 -6.30 2.54
CA LEU A 157 -0.46 -5.20 1.58
C LEU A 157 0.22 -5.54 0.24
N GLY A 158 0.87 -6.70 0.13
CA GLY A 158 1.67 -7.09 -1.03
C GLY A 158 3.10 -6.52 -1.01
N ILE A 159 3.51 -5.87 0.09
CA ILE A 159 4.85 -5.31 0.24
C ILE A 159 5.79 -6.41 0.70
N ARG A 160 6.76 -6.71 -0.15
CA ARG A 160 7.79 -7.74 0.03
C ARG A 160 9.00 -7.21 0.79
N GLN A 161 9.85 -8.13 1.21
CA GLN A 161 11.12 -7.82 1.88
C GLN A 161 12.26 -8.50 1.13
N THR A 162 13.21 -7.69 0.67
CA THR A 162 14.46 -8.13 0.05
C THR A 162 15.64 -7.58 0.84
N VAL A 163 16.86 -7.96 0.48
CA VAL A 163 18.08 -7.34 1.01
C VAL A 163 18.00 -5.81 0.84
N GLY A 164 18.17 -5.06 1.93
CA GLY A 164 18.11 -3.59 1.96
C GLY A 164 16.72 -3.00 2.21
N SER A 165 15.66 -3.81 2.22
CA SER A 165 14.31 -3.33 2.51
C SER A 165 14.17 -2.81 3.94
N VAL A 166 13.32 -1.81 4.12
CA VAL A 166 12.92 -1.27 5.42
C VAL A 166 11.44 -1.55 5.69
N ASP A 167 11.11 -1.84 6.95
CA ASP A 167 9.75 -2.18 7.39
C ASP A 167 8.94 -0.90 7.73
N VAL A 168 8.78 -0.04 6.72
CA VAL A 168 7.95 1.17 6.79
C VAL A 168 6.73 1.00 5.89
N LEU A 169 5.59 1.54 6.31
CA LEU A 169 4.41 1.56 5.44
C LEU A 169 4.66 2.49 4.24
N PRO A 170 4.03 2.22 3.08
CA PRO A 170 4.10 3.14 1.97
C PRO A 170 3.65 4.56 2.41
N PRO A 171 4.19 5.63 1.82
CA PRO A 171 3.60 6.97 1.94
C PRO A 171 2.34 7.10 1.08
N SER A 172 1.47 8.06 1.38
CA SER A 172 0.26 8.28 0.57
C SER A 172 0.62 8.74 -0.84
N ARG A 173 -0.28 8.51 -1.80
CA ARG A 173 -0.12 9.00 -3.18
C ARG A 173 0.03 10.51 -3.21
N GLU A 174 -0.67 11.23 -2.33
CA GLU A 174 -0.55 12.68 -2.19
C GLU A 174 0.85 13.10 -1.70
N THR A 175 1.41 12.42 -0.69
CA THR A 175 2.78 12.67 -0.23
C THR A 175 3.81 12.46 -1.35
N LEU A 176 3.63 11.41 -2.15
CA LEU A 176 4.50 11.13 -3.29
C LEU A 176 4.40 12.22 -4.36
N LEU A 177 3.19 12.57 -4.78
CA LEU A 177 2.95 13.57 -5.83
C LEU A 177 3.41 14.97 -5.39
N SER A 178 3.06 15.38 -4.17
CA SER A 178 3.50 16.67 -3.61
C SER A 178 5.02 16.79 -3.56
N SER A 179 5.73 15.72 -3.20
CA SER A 179 7.20 15.70 -3.22
C SER A 179 7.75 15.72 -4.65
N PHE A 180 7.10 15.03 -5.58
CA PHE A 180 7.51 14.95 -6.99
C PHE A 180 7.37 16.29 -7.73
N VAL A 181 6.36 17.10 -7.40
CA VAL A 181 6.10 18.41 -8.03
C VAL A 181 6.79 19.59 -7.35
N LYS A 182 7.54 19.38 -6.26
CA LYS A 182 8.39 20.43 -5.68
C LYS A 182 9.42 20.91 -6.70
N LEU A 183 9.75 22.20 -6.65
CA LEU A 183 10.83 22.76 -7.47
C LEU A 183 12.17 22.12 -7.08
N HIS A 184 12.94 21.71 -8.10
CA HIS A 184 14.25 21.10 -7.88
C HIS A 184 15.30 22.12 -7.42
N CYS A 185 15.29 23.34 -7.98
CA CYS A 185 16.16 24.43 -7.51
C CYS A 185 15.53 25.82 -7.77
N PRO A 186 15.74 26.82 -6.89
CA PRO A 186 15.07 28.13 -6.96
C PRO A 186 15.21 28.94 -8.27
N PRO A 187 16.32 28.90 -9.03
CA PRO A 187 16.39 29.66 -10.29
C PRO A 187 15.71 28.98 -11.48
N ALA A 188 15.33 27.70 -11.36
CA ALA A 188 14.68 26.93 -12.42
C ALA A 188 13.22 26.62 -12.05
N LYS A 189 12.32 26.56 -13.03
CA LYS A 189 10.93 26.14 -12.80
C LYS A 189 10.76 24.62 -12.90
N LEU A 190 11.87 23.88 -13.07
CA LEU A 190 11.86 22.44 -13.19
C LEU A 190 11.55 21.77 -11.85
N THR A 191 10.59 20.84 -11.84
CA THR A 191 10.27 20.03 -10.66
C THR A 191 11.29 18.93 -10.42
N VAL A 192 11.31 18.35 -9.21
CA VAL A 192 12.11 17.16 -8.87
C VAL A 192 11.83 16.02 -9.86
N GLY A 193 10.55 15.79 -10.15
CA GLY A 193 10.11 14.77 -11.10
C GLY A 193 10.59 15.00 -12.53
N ALA A 194 10.45 16.22 -13.03
CA ALA A 194 10.94 16.58 -14.35
C ALA A 194 12.47 16.50 -14.44
N ARG A 195 13.18 16.85 -13.36
CA ARG A 195 14.64 16.63 -13.31
C ARG A 195 14.98 15.15 -13.40
N ALA A 196 14.27 14.28 -12.69
CA ALA A 196 14.47 12.84 -12.80
C ALA A 196 14.23 12.37 -14.25
N LEU A 197 13.12 12.77 -14.87
CA LEU A 197 12.82 12.44 -16.27
C LEU A 197 13.96 12.85 -17.22
N THR A 198 14.47 14.08 -17.10
CA THR A 198 15.59 14.54 -17.96
C THR A 198 16.86 13.70 -17.79
N LYS A 199 17.11 13.13 -16.61
CA LYS A 199 18.25 12.21 -16.37
C LYS A 199 17.99 10.81 -16.92
N HIS A 200 16.78 10.29 -16.77
CA HIS A 200 16.45 8.89 -17.07
C HIS A 200 16.11 8.65 -18.54
N HIS A 201 15.55 9.63 -19.26
CA HIS A 201 15.15 9.42 -20.65
C HIS A 201 16.31 9.05 -21.59
N HIS A 202 17.53 9.57 -21.33
CA HIS A 202 18.73 9.21 -22.08
C HIS A 202 19.22 7.78 -21.83
N ARG A 203 18.71 7.11 -20.79
CA ARG A 203 19.06 5.71 -20.46
C ARG A 203 18.08 4.71 -21.08
N ASP A 204 17.05 5.20 -21.75
CA ASP A 204 16.07 4.40 -22.49
C ASP A 204 16.29 4.60 -23.98
N ASP A 205 17.07 3.70 -24.57
CA ASP A 205 17.42 3.73 -26.00
C ASP A 205 16.20 3.60 -26.92
N THR A 206 15.08 3.07 -26.39
CA THR A 206 13.85 2.86 -27.16
C THR A 206 12.87 4.03 -27.06
N THR A 207 13.05 4.90 -26.06
CA THR A 207 12.09 5.93 -25.64
C THR A 207 10.69 5.42 -25.26
N SER A 208 10.48 4.09 -25.18
CA SER A 208 9.16 3.52 -24.96
C SER A 208 8.69 3.64 -23.51
N TRP A 209 9.63 3.77 -22.56
CA TRP A 209 9.30 3.83 -21.15
C TRP A 209 9.24 5.27 -20.62
N TRP A 210 10.26 6.09 -20.90
CA TRP A 210 10.31 7.48 -20.42
C TRP A 210 9.86 8.52 -21.45
N GLY A 211 9.78 8.17 -22.74
CA GLY A 211 9.56 9.15 -23.80
C GLY A 211 10.74 10.12 -23.98
N LYS A 212 10.51 11.22 -24.71
CA LYS A 212 11.51 12.28 -24.91
C LYS A 212 11.29 13.44 -23.93
N ALA A 213 12.34 13.90 -23.29
CA ALA A 213 12.30 15.03 -22.36
C ALA A 213 12.67 16.36 -23.07
N THR A 214 11.89 16.74 -24.07
CA THR A 214 12.09 17.96 -24.89
C THR A 214 11.13 19.09 -24.49
N GLY A 215 11.35 20.29 -25.01
CA GLY A 215 10.50 21.46 -24.75
C GLY A 215 10.91 22.29 -23.53
N SER A 216 10.02 23.22 -23.18
CA SER A 216 10.10 24.12 -22.03
C SER A 216 10.05 23.36 -20.70
N GLU A 217 10.41 24.04 -19.60
CA GLU A 217 10.35 23.44 -18.26
C GLU A 217 8.91 23.05 -17.86
N ASP A 218 7.91 23.84 -18.27
CA ASP A 218 6.49 23.56 -18.01
C ASP A 218 6.03 22.28 -18.75
N GLU A 219 6.41 22.12 -20.02
CA GLU A 219 6.11 20.92 -20.80
C GLU A 219 6.76 19.67 -20.19
N LYS A 220 8.01 19.79 -19.72
CA LYS A 220 8.71 18.70 -19.02
C LYS A 220 8.05 18.36 -17.68
N ASN A 221 7.57 19.35 -16.94
CA ASN A 221 6.83 19.14 -15.69
C ASN A 221 5.51 18.39 -15.93
N LYS A 222 4.73 18.81 -16.93
CA LYS A 222 3.49 18.11 -17.33
C LYS A 222 3.74 16.68 -17.78
N HIS A 223 4.78 16.46 -18.58
CA HIS A 223 5.17 15.11 -19.04
C HIS A 223 5.57 14.22 -17.86
N ALA A 224 6.43 14.72 -16.96
CA ALA A 224 6.85 13.96 -15.78
C ALA A 224 5.65 13.61 -14.87
N LEU A 225 4.70 14.53 -14.71
CA LEU A 225 3.50 14.30 -13.91
C LEU A 225 2.60 13.19 -14.52
N ALA A 226 2.39 13.22 -15.84
CA ALA A 226 1.65 12.16 -16.52
C ALA A 226 2.35 10.79 -16.39
N LEU A 227 3.69 10.77 -16.48
CA LEU A 227 4.47 9.55 -16.31
C LEU A 227 4.37 8.97 -14.90
N ILE A 228 4.48 9.80 -13.85
CA ILE A 228 4.40 9.27 -12.49
C ILE A 228 3.01 8.71 -12.18
N HIS A 229 1.94 9.31 -12.70
CA HIS A 229 0.60 8.72 -12.62
C HIS A 229 0.54 7.35 -13.29
N ARG A 230 1.03 7.24 -14.53
CA ARG A 230 1.09 5.96 -15.23
C ARG A 230 1.89 4.90 -14.45
N ILE A 231 3.03 5.27 -13.86
CA ILE A 231 3.87 4.37 -13.06
C ILE A 231 3.13 3.95 -11.78
N LEU A 232 2.55 4.91 -11.06
CA LEU A 232 1.78 4.62 -9.85
C LEU A 232 0.55 3.75 -10.15
N ASP A 233 -0.04 3.82 -11.34
CA ASP A 233 -1.24 3.04 -11.66
C ASP A 233 -0.93 1.64 -12.20
N ASN A 234 0.21 1.45 -12.87
CA ASN A 234 0.45 0.24 -13.67
C ASN A 234 1.71 -0.54 -13.27
N ALA A 235 2.67 0.08 -12.56
CA ALA A 235 3.88 -0.63 -12.15
C ALA A 235 3.61 -1.57 -10.97
N THR A 236 4.49 -2.55 -10.82
CA THR A 236 4.56 -3.39 -9.61
C THR A 236 5.41 -2.69 -8.55
N TRP A 237 4.81 -2.48 -7.37
CA TRP A 237 5.48 -1.88 -6.21
C TRP A 237 5.82 -2.97 -5.21
N ILE A 238 7.10 -3.33 -5.16
CA ILE A 238 7.54 -4.56 -4.51
C ILE A 238 7.93 -4.33 -3.05
N ASN A 239 8.77 -3.35 -2.78
CA ASN A 239 9.39 -3.14 -1.48
C ASN A 239 9.72 -1.65 -1.29
N ILE A 240 10.18 -1.30 -0.09
CA ILE A 240 10.62 0.06 0.25
C ILE A 240 12.07 -0.02 0.70
N HIS A 241 12.89 0.87 0.16
CA HIS A 241 14.31 0.99 0.44
C HIS A 241 14.63 2.42 0.87
N CYS A 242 15.57 2.55 1.79
CA CYS A 242 16.23 3.82 2.06
C CYS A 242 17.56 3.85 1.31
N LEU A 243 17.88 4.98 0.69
CA LEU A 243 19.25 5.20 0.23
C LEU A 243 20.16 5.29 1.47
N PRO A 244 21.40 4.76 1.40
CA PRO A 244 22.36 4.96 2.48
C PRO A 244 22.56 6.47 2.72
N PHE A 245 22.51 6.85 3.99
CA PHE A 245 22.75 8.21 4.46
C PHE A 245 24.24 8.58 4.42
#